data_AF-A0A3B0JMS1-F1
#
_entry.id   AF-A0A3B0JMS1-F1
#
_cell.length_a   1.000
_cell.length_b   1.000
_cell.length_c   1.000
_cell.angle_alpha   90.00
_cell.angle_beta   90.00
_cell.angle_gamma   90.00
#
_symmetry.space_group_name_H-M   'P 1'
#
loop_
_entity.id
_entity.type
_entity.pdbx_description
1 polymer ?
#
loop_
_entity_poly.entity_id
_entity_poly.type
_entity_poly.pdbx_seq_one_letter_code
_entity_poly.pdbx_strand_id
1 'polypeptide(L)'
;MGDILSNCDLFKKLGIDSSNQWLLYDEKLEKFFKYLSVSITDDNILTELEALERDEMQQGAMWLKGSELQMKQQEIEAENPGLLTHTQQDVDALTAMSAAIEEATTDYARLIENMVNSKHSINNNLSELECAAAALQTTEKSLLSECQEKAKQLEELQAETCKLSSEAKKAFISQPMPALFMHQLPLEQYFLKCDSFMQYFTLYIKENFKIQEANEFKTAEVNMLHEKGKLESLERGIQYYALAFIKKKAKAKATQAIIDHLDLGQIHCLSAAEMVRETHELQLLNEHHLKNIHDTLMNDVSSLVQQHTEQRIELVLYENTKEKLQRALRRRESDQQLTKIISDALSNAELVWIIIQLDLEKKRNSLDTSEALCSQAQATWQRVQAMRSINSSHRGICSQFLQDIASQLSAHLGHNIRAGEAKSCLYEYEKFGRLLSYAFQSMLNRKSTVTAQDQLAELKRLEHTLSPFVYDSPVKQPMLDKVRFLYPIYRVAQEQTRLDEMMRHLRTEFQENIVGRMERDKLWRYKMLLWIWFLREPQRMLYAIEEVKKAAAKVPALTTSMRRPGGGLQRK
;
A
#
# COMPACT_ATOMS: atom_id res chain seq x y z
N MET A 1 87.69 17.80 -7.73
CA MET A 1 87.44 16.46 -8.31
C MET A 1 87.81 15.29 -7.39
N GLY A 2 88.37 15.53 -6.19
CA GLY A 2 88.62 14.47 -5.19
C GLY A 2 87.36 13.85 -4.54
N ASP A 3 86.19 14.52 -4.62
CA ASP A 3 84.93 14.02 -4.02
C ASP A 3 84.34 12.77 -4.71
N ILE A 4 84.74 12.45 -5.94
CA ILE A 4 84.24 11.26 -6.65
C ILE A 4 84.99 10.00 -6.21
N LEU A 5 86.24 10.14 -5.74
CA LEU A 5 87.08 9.02 -5.29
C LEU A 5 86.96 8.74 -3.78
N SER A 6 86.62 9.76 -2.97
CA SER A 6 86.47 9.61 -1.52
C SER A 6 85.28 8.73 -1.10
N ASN A 7 84.28 8.56 -1.98
CA ASN A 7 83.07 7.76 -1.75
C ASN A 7 82.98 6.47 -2.58
N CYS A 8 84.06 6.03 -3.22
CA CYS A 8 84.05 4.81 -4.01
C CYS A 8 84.05 3.57 -3.09
N ASP A 9 82.99 2.75 -3.14
CA ASP A 9 82.81 1.58 -2.26
C ASP A 9 83.94 0.54 -2.39
N LEU A 10 84.66 0.53 -3.53
CA LEU A 10 85.85 -0.29 -3.75
C LEU A 10 86.94 -0.04 -2.68
N PHE A 11 87.20 1.23 -2.30
CA PHE A 11 88.24 1.55 -1.32
C PHE A 11 87.86 1.12 0.09
N LYS A 12 86.57 1.20 0.44
CA LYS A 12 86.05 0.66 1.71
C LYS A 12 86.23 -0.84 1.79
N LYS A 13 85.93 -1.57 0.70
CA LYS A 13 86.12 -3.03 0.63
C LYS A 13 87.59 -3.46 0.70
N LEU A 14 88.51 -2.66 0.15
CA LEU A 14 89.96 -2.87 0.27
C LEU A 14 90.54 -2.45 1.64
N GLY A 15 89.70 -2.00 2.59
CA GLY A 15 90.12 -1.57 3.92
C GLY A 15 90.87 -0.24 3.93
N ILE A 16 90.79 0.55 2.86
CA ILE A 16 91.44 1.86 2.74
C ILE A 16 90.46 2.92 3.23
N ASP A 17 90.78 3.58 4.34
CA ASP A 17 90.00 4.70 4.85
C ASP A 17 90.14 5.91 3.93
N SER A 18 89.18 6.05 3.00
CA SER A 18 89.16 7.06 1.94
C SER A 18 88.85 8.47 2.45
N SER A 19 88.53 8.63 3.74
CA SER A 19 88.03 9.89 4.29
C SER A 19 89.13 10.91 4.62
N ASN A 20 90.41 10.50 4.74
CA ASN A 20 91.51 11.41 5.11
C ASN A 20 92.89 11.10 4.48
N GLN A 21 92.95 10.34 3.38
CA GLN A 21 94.24 10.01 2.75
C GLN A 21 94.65 11.05 1.71
N TRP A 22 95.72 11.81 2.01
CA TRP A 22 96.33 12.80 1.10
C TRP A 22 96.74 12.19 -0.25
N LEU A 23 97.01 10.89 -0.28
CA LEU A 23 97.39 10.12 -1.47
C LEU A 23 96.30 10.13 -2.56
N LEU A 24 95.03 10.24 -2.19
CA LEU A 24 93.89 10.35 -3.12
C LEU A 24 93.78 11.72 -3.79
N TYR A 25 94.53 12.71 -3.28
CA TYR A 25 94.56 14.09 -3.77
C TYR A 25 95.89 14.45 -4.46
N ASP A 26 96.81 13.49 -4.60
CA ASP A 26 98.06 13.66 -5.35
C ASP A 26 97.80 13.53 -6.87
N GLU A 27 98.04 14.60 -7.62
CA GLU A 27 97.84 14.66 -9.08
C GLU A 27 98.62 13.60 -9.86
N LYS A 28 99.74 13.08 -9.32
CA LYS A 28 100.49 11.99 -9.98
C LYS A 28 99.80 10.62 -9.84
N LEU A 29 99.03 10.42 -8.78
CA LEU A 29 98.36 9.16 -8.46
C LEU A 29 96.86 9.16 -8.78
N GLU A 30 96.26 10.33 -9.02
CA GLU A 30 94.86 10.48 -9.41
C GLU A 30 94.49 9.62 -10.63
N LYS A 31 95.38 9.54 -11.64
CA LYS A 31 95.16 8.69 -12.83
C LYS A 31 95.09 7.20 -12.48
N PHE A 32 95.88 6.74 -11.52
CA PHE A 32 95.89 5.35 -11.08
C PHE A 32 94.62 5.00 -10.31
N PHE A 33 94.21 5.84 -9.36
CA PHE A 33 92.98 5.59 -8.59
C PHE A 33 91.71 5.69 -9.44
N LYS A 34 91.70 6.57 -10.44
CA LYS A 34 90.62 6.64 -11.42
C LYS A 34 90.57 5.42 -12.34
N TYR A 35 91.71 4.84 -12.69
CA TYR A 35 91.75 3.54 -13.38
C TYR A 35 91.23 2.42 -12.49
N LEU A 36 91.70 2.35 -11.23
CA LEU A 36 91.31 1.33 -10.27
C LEU A 36 89.79 1.32 -10.02
N SER A 37 89.17 2.49 -9.83
CA SER A 37 87.73 2.61 -9.57
C SER A 37 86.84 2.29 -10.79
N VAL A 38 87.38 2.42 -12.00
CA VAL A 38 86.61 2.22 -13.25
C VAL A 38 86.84 0.83 -13.84
N SER A 39 88.03 0.26 -13.65
CA SER A 39 88.44 -1.00 -14.31
C SER A 39 88.34 -2.23 -13.40
N ILE A 40 88.17 -2.06 -12.08
CA ILE A 40 88.04 -3.17 -11.13
C ILE A 40 86.65 -3.12 -10.49
N THR A 41 85.81 -4.10 -10.84
CA THR A 41 84.48 -4.36 -10.26
C THR A 41 84.51 -5.64 -9.42
N ASP A 42 83.48 -5.88 -8.61
CA ASP A 42 83.37 -7.12 -7.82
C ASP A 42 83.46 -8.37 -8.72
N ASP A 43 82.94 -8.31 -9.95
CA ASP A 43 83.00 -9.39 -10.94
C ASP A 43 84.42 -9.67 -11.47
N ASN A 44 85.38 -8.75 -11.28
CA ASN A 44 86.76 -8.86 -11.75
C ASN A 44 87.75 -9.18 -10.62
N ILE A 45 87.28 -9.33 -9.39
CA ILE A 45 88.10 -9.68 -8.22
C ILE A 45 87.83 -11.15 -7.89
N LEU A 46 88.87 -11.98 -8.00
CA LEU A 46 88.79 -13.38 -7.57
C LEU A 46 88.61 -13.44 -6.06
N THR A 47 87.61 -14.17 -5.61
CA THR A 47 87.47 -14.57 -4.21
C THR A 47 88.58 -15.56 -3.81
N GLU A 48 88.85 -15.74 -2.52
CA GLU A 48 89.88 -16.68 -2.04
C GLU A 48 89.62 -18.12 -2.51
N LEU A 49 88.34 -18.52 -2.60
CA LEU A 49 87.93 -19.81 -3.16
C LEU A 49 88.26 -19.92 -4.66
N GLU A 50 87.89 -18.91 -5.45
CA GLU A 50 88.17 -18.90 -6.89
C GLU A 50 89.68 -18.80 -7.19
N ALA A 51 90.45 -18.15 -6.31
CA ALA A 51 91.91 -18.11 -6.40
C ALA A 51 92.54 -19.50 -6.13
N LEU A 52 92.03 -20.23 -5.14
CA LEU A 52 92.45 -21.61 -4.85
C LEU A 52 92.07 -22.56 -5.98
N GLU A 53 90.84 -22.48 -6.49
CA GLU A 53 90.37 -23.28 -7.62
C GLU A 53 91.17 -22.98 -8.89
N ARG A 54 91.52 -21.71 -9.13
CA ARG A 54 92.41 -21.32 -10.22
C ARG A 54 93.79 -21.98 -10.07
N ASP A 55 94.36 -21.97 -8.87
CA ASP A 55 95.69 -22.53 -8.61
C ASP A 55 95.67 -24.07 -8.74
N GLU A 56 94.62 -24.74 -8.29
CA GLU A 56 94.39 -26.17 -8.50
C GLU A 56 94.23 -26.51 -10.00
N MET A 57 93.43 -25.73 -10.73
CA MET A 57 93.24 -25.91 -12.18
C MET A 57 94.53 -25.64 -12.98
N GLN A 58 95.38 -24.73 -12.50
CA GLN A 58 96.70 -24.51 -13.10
C GLN A 58 97.65 -25.67 -12.83
N GLN A 59 97.64 -26.23 -11.61
CA GLN A 59 98.45 -27.42 -11.28
C GLN A 59 97.98 -28.66 -12.06
N GLY A 60 96.68 -28.78 -12.31
CA GLY A 60 96.07 -29.86 -13.10
C GLY A 60 96.15 -29.69 -14.62
N ALA A 61 96.77 -28.61 -15.13
CA ALA A 61 96.80 -28.25 -16.56
C ALA A 61 95.40 -28.12 -17.23
N MET A 62 94.35 -27.84 -16.44
CA MET A 62 92.97 -27.65 -16.93
C MET A 62 92.60 -26.18 -17.10
N TRP A 63 93.51 -25.26 -16.77
CA TRP A 63 93.27 -23.82 -16.89
C TRP A 63 93.42 -23.32 -18.33
N LEU A 64 92.29 -23.09 -19.00
CA LEU A 64 92.24 -22.62 -20.38
C LEU A 64 92.44 -21.10 -20.48
N LYS A 65 93.14 -20.65 -21.52
CA LYS A 65 93.36 -19.20 -21.77
C LYS A 65 93.07 -18.84 -23.23
N GLY A 66 92.56 -17.62 -23.43
CA GLY A 66 92.40 -17.03 -24.76
C GLY A 66 91.48 -17.85 -25.68
N SER A 67 92.01 -18.33 -26.80
CA SER A 67 91.26 -19.02 -27.85
C SER A 67 90.69 -20.37 -27.42
N GLU A 68 91.36 -21.10 -26.54
CA GLU A 68 90.90 -22.41 -26.06
C GLU A 68 89.66 -22.29 -25.15
N LEU A 69 89.63 -21.24 -24.33
CA LEU A 69 88.47 -20.89 -23.50
C LEU A 69 87.27 -20.51 -24.38
N GLN A 70 87.51 -19.69 -25.41
CA GLN A 70 86.46 -19.24 -26.31
C GLN A 70 85.85 -20.40 -27.12
N MET A 71 86.67 -21.36 -27.54
CA MET A 71 86.20 -22.60 -28.17
C MET A 71 85.35 -23.43 -27.21
N LYS A 72 85.80 -23.62 -25.97
CA LYS A 72 85.03 -24.36 -24.96
C LYS A 72 83.72 -23.67 -24.58
N GLN A 73 83.71 -22.34 -24.52
CA GLN A 73 82.50 -21.57 -24.29
C GLN A 73 81.50 -21.70 -25.45
N GLN A 74 81.99 -21.74 -26.70
CA GLN A 74 81.15 -22.01 -27.87
C GLN A 74 80.64 -23.46 -27.91
N GLU A 75 81.44 -24.44 -27.50
CA GLU A 75 81.00 -25.82 -27.36
C GLU A 75 79.89 -25.95 -26.31
N ILE A 76 80.03 -25.30 -25.14
CA ILE A 76 79.00 -25.29 -24.08
C ILE A 76 77.72 -24.61 -24.54
N GLU A 77 77.82 -23.49 -25.26
CA GLU A 77 76.66 -22.79 -25.82
C GLU A 77 75.99 -23.58 -26.96
N ALA A 78 76.76 -24.37 -27.73
CA ALA A 78 76.22 -25.25 -28.75
C ALA A 78 75.51 -26.48 -28.15
N GLU A 79 76.03 -27.02 -27.05
CA GLU A 79 75.40 -28.12 -26.31
C GLU A 79 74.17 -27.64 -25.51
N ASN A 80 74.21 -26.42 -24.97
CA ASN A 80 73.17 -25.85 -24.12
C ASN A 80 72.89 -24.38 -24.52
N PRO A 81 72.12 -24.17 -25.61
CA PRO A 81 71.84 -22.82 -26.12
C PRO A 81 71.08 -21.98 -25.09
N GLY A 82 71.58 -20.78 -24.81
CA GLY A 82 71.01 -19.83 -23.85
C GLY A 82 71.43 -20.04 -22.39
N LEU A 83 72.27 -21.04 -22.08
CA LEU A 83 72.71 -21.30 -20.71
C LEU A 83 73.54 -20.13 -20.13
N LEU A 84 74.33 -19.47 -20.98
CA LEU A 84 75.21 -18.37 -20.57
C LEU A 84 74.51 -16.99 -20.61
N THR A 85 73.26 -16.92 -21.09
CA THR A 85 72.53 -15.66 -21.26
C THR A 85 71.47 -15.42 -20.20
N HIS A 86 70.96 -16.47 -19.55
CA HIS A 86 69.93 -16.36 -18.52
C HIS A 86 70.53 -16.23 -17.12
N THR A 87 70.02 -15.26 -16.36
CA THR A 87 70.47 -14.99 -14.99
C THR A 87 69.62 -15.74 -13.97
N GLN A 88 70.13 -15.92 -12.75
CA GLN A 88 69.34 -16.50 -11.65
C GLN A 88 68.05 -15.72 -11.37
N GLN A 89 68.05 -14.40 -11.60
CA GLN A 89 66.84 -13.58 -11.50
C GLN A 89 65.75 -13.98 -12.50
N ASP A 90 66.13 -14.40 -13.71
CA ASP A 90 65.17 -14.85 -14.72
C ASP A 90 64.51 -16.18 -14.31
N VAL A 91 65.30 -17.07 -13.68
CA VAL A 91 64.80 -18.35 -13.13
C VAL A 91 63.85 -18.11 -11.95
N ASP A 92 64.21 -17.21 -11.04
CA ASP A 92 63.38 -16.86 -9.89
C ASP A 92 62.06 -16.20 -10.34
N ALA A 93 62.12 -15.33 -11.35
CA ALA A 93 60.94 -14.70 -11.95
C ALA A 93 60.00 -15.72 -12.61
N LEU A 94 60.54 -16.68 -13.37
CA LEU A 94 59.75 -17.75 -13.97
C LEU A 94 59.13 -18.68 -12.92
N THR A 95 59.86 -18.95 -11.85
CA THR A 95 59.37 -19.78 -10.73
C THR A 95 58.21 -19.10 -10.00
N ALA A 96 58.34 -17.79 -9.74
CA ALA A 96 57.27 -16.99 -9.16
C ALA A 96 56.03 -16.92 -10.07
N MET A 97 56.25 -16.77 -11.38
CA MET A 97 55.16 -16.76 -12.37
C MET A 97 54.45 -18.13 -12.45
N SER A 98 55.19 -19.24 -12.37
CA SER A 98 54.62 -20.59 -12.32
C SER A 98 53.74 -20.78 -11.08
N ALA A 99 54.21 -20.37 -9.91
CA ALA A 99 53.44 -20.45 -8.66
C ALA A 99 52.13 -19.64 -8.73
N ALA A 100 52.18 -18.44 -9.32
CA ALA A 100 51.00 -17.60 -9.51
C ALA A 100 49.97 -18.25 -10.46
N ILE A 101 50.42 -18.95 -11.50
CA ILE A 101 49.55 -19.68 -12.43
C ILE A 101 48.90 -20.88 -11.75
N GLU A 102 49.64 -21.62 -10.91
CA GLU A 102 49.09 -22.73 -10.13
C GLU A 102 47.99 -22.25 -9.16
N GLU A 103 48.26 -21.17 -8.42
CA GLU A 103 47.26 -20.57 -7.52
C GLU A 103 46.00 -20.15 -8.29
N ALA A 104 46.16 -19.42 -9.40
CA ALA A 104 45.03 -19.03 -10.25
C ALA A 104 44.24 -20.24 -10.77
N THR A 105 44.92 -21.33 -11.14
CA THR A 105 44.28 -22.57 -11.60
C THR A 105 43.44 -23.21 -10.48
N THR A 106 43.95 -23.24 -9.25
CA THR A 106 43.20 -23.76 -8.10
C THR A 106 41.98 -22.92 -7.76
N ASP A 107 42.08 -21.60 -7.86
CA ASP A 107 40.95 -20.69 -7.64
C ASP A 107 39.87 -20.84 -8.73
N TYR A 108 40.28 -21.03 -9.99
CA TYR A 108 39.35 -21.34 -11.08
C TYR A 108 38.62 -22.67 -10.86
N ALA A 109 39.33 -23.71 -10.43
CA ALA A 109 38.70 -25.01 -10.11
C ALA A 109 37.65 -24.87 -9.00
N ARG A 110 37.96 -24.10 -7.94
CA ARG A 110 37.01 -23.81 -6.85
C ARG A 110 35.81 -23.01 -7.33
N LEU A 111 36.01 -22.05 -8.24
CA LEU A 111 34.92 -21.28 -8.83
C LEU A 111 33.96 -22.17 -9.64
N ILE A 112 34.50 -23.08 -10.46
CA ILE A 112 33.71 -24.03 -11.24
C ILE A 112 32.87 -24.92 -10.31
N GLU A 113 33.48 -25.44 -9.22
CA GLU A 113 32.77 -26.25 -8.24
C GLU A 113 31.61 -25.48 -7.58
N ASN A 114 31.85 -24.22 -7.18
CA ASN A 114 30.82 -23.35 -6.62
C ASN A 114 29.70 -23.05 -7.60
N MET A 115 30.02 -22.87 -8.89
CA MET A 115 29.02 -22.68 -9.95
C MET A 115 28.18 -23.94 -10.18
N VAL A 116 28.80 -25.13 -10.17
CA VAL A 116 28.08 -26.42 -10.28
C VAL A 116 27.13 -26.61 -9.10
N ASN A 117 27.59 -26.33 -7.88
CA ASN A 117 26.77 -26.43 -6.67
C ASN A 117 25.61 -25.42 -6.69
N SER A 118 25.87 -24.18 -7.13
CA SER A 118 24.83 -23.16 -7.28
C SER A 118 23.81 -23.56 -8.35
N LYS A 119 24.26 -24.08 -9.49
CA LYS A 119 23.38 -24.60 -10.56
C LYS A 119 22.49 -25.72 -10.02
N HIS A 120 23.05 -26.66 -9.26
CA HIS A 120 22.28 -27.76 -8.68
C HIS A 120 21.22 -27.26 -7.69
N SER A 121 21.58 -26.30 -6.82
CA SER A 121 20.62 -25.66 -5.90
C SER A 121 19.49 -24.93 -6.63
N ILE A 122 19.83 -24.16 -7.67
CA ILE A 122 18.84 -23.44 -8.50
C ILE A 122 17.89 -24.43 -9.19
N ASN A 123 18.42 -25.55 -9.70
CA ASN A 123 17.61 -26.54 -10.40
C ASN A 123 16.63 -27.25 -9.47
N ASN A 124 17.06 -27.58 -8.24
CA ASN A 124 16.17 -28.14 -7.23
C ASN A 124 15.04 -27.15 -6.86
N ASN A 125 15.38 -25.87 -6.66
CA ASN A 125 14.39 -24.82 -6.41
C ASN A 125 13.42 -24.67 -7.59
N LEU A 126 13.88 -24.83 -8.83
CA LEU A 126 13.02 -24.77 -10.02
C LEU A 126 12.01 -25.92 -10.03
N SER A 127 12.47 -27.16 -9.80
CA SER A 127 11.57 -28.32 -9.75
C SER A 127 10.53 -28.20 -8.63
N GLU A 128 10.90 -27.71 -7.44
CA GLU A 128 9.94 -27.45 -6.36
C GLU A 128 8.86 -26.44 -6.77
N LEU A 129 9.27 -25.39 -7.48
CA LEU A 129 8.35 -24.36 -7.97
C LEU A 129 7.43 -24.86 -9.07
N GLU A 130 7.92 -25.71 -9.97
CA GLU A 130 7.10 -26.35 -11.00
C GLU A 130 6.05 -27.28 -10.39
N CYS A 131 6.44 -28.09 -9.39
CA CYS A 131 5.50 -28.93 -8.65
C CYS A 131 4.44 -28.09 -7.93
N ALA A 132 4.83 -27.00 -7.26
CA ALA A 132 3.89 -26.10 -6.59
C ALA A 132 2.94 -25.42 -7.59
N ALA A 133 3.44 -25.02 -8.76
CA ALA A 133 2.62 -24.41 -9.81
C ALA A 133 1.59 -25.41 -10.38
N ALA A 134 1.99 -26.65 -10.62
CA ALA A 134 1.08 -27.70 -11.09
C ALA A 134 -0.02 -28.00 -10.07
N ALA A 135 0.33 -28.06 -8.78
CA ALA A 135 -0.64 -28.24 -7.69
C ALA A 135 -1.64 -27.07 -7.61
N LEU A 136 -1.15 -25.82 -7.70
CA LEU A 136 -2.02 -24.65 -7.71
C LEU A 136 -2.96 -24.65 -8.92
N GLN A 137 -2.46 -25.00 -10.11
CA GLN A 137 -3.28 -25.07 -11.32
C GLN A 137 -4.39 -26.14 -11.22
N THR A 138 -4.10 -27.26 -10.56
CA THR A 138 -5.13 -28.29 -10.32
C THR A 138 -6.18 -27.80 -9.32
N THR A 139 -5.77 -27.10 -8.25
CA THR A 139 -6.72 -26.50 -7.30
C THR A 139 -7.59 -25.40 -7.94
N GLU A 140 -7.01 -24.58 -8.82
CA GLU A 140 -7.74 -23.55 -9.57
C GLU A 140 -8.83 -24.18 -10.44
N LYS A 141 -8.50 -25.22 -11.22
CA LYS A 141 -9.49 -25.94 -12.05
C LYS A 141 -10.62 -26.53 -11.22
N SER A 142 -10.30 -27.11 -10.05
CA SER A 142 -11.31 -27.66 -9.14
C SER A 142 -12.25 -26.58 -8.62
N LEU A 143 -11.71 -25.46 -8.15
CA LEU A 143 -12.51 -24.33 -7.66
C LEU A 143 -13.38 -23.71 -8.75
N LEU A 144 -12.86 -23.62 -9.96
CA LEU A 144 -13.58 -23.06 -11.11
C LEU A 144 -14.76 -23.97 -11.50
N SER A 145 -14.58 -25.30 -11.44
CA SER A 145 -15.66 -26.26 -11.59
C SER A 145 -16.74 -26.09 -10.51
N GLU A 146 -16.36 -25.94 -9.24
CA GLU A 146 -17.31 -25.73 -8.14
C GLU A 146 -18.08 -24.40 -8.29
N CYS A 147 -17.41 -23.34 -8.76
CA CYS A 147 -18.05 -22.05 -9.02
C CYS A 147 -19.07 -22.14 -10.16
N GLN A 148 -18.74 -22.87 -11.24
CA GLN A 148 -19.67 -23.09 -12.36
C GLN A 148 -20.90 -23.87 -11.91
N GLU A 149 -20.72 -24.90 -11.08
CA GLU A 149 -21.83 -25.70 -10.56
C GLU A 149 -22.75 -24.87 -9.65
N LYS A 150 -22.19 -24.04 -8.76
CA LYS A 150 -22.96 -23.11 -7.92
C LYS A 150 -23.68 -22.03 -8.72
N ALA A 151 -23.04 -21.50 -9.78
CA ALA A 151 -23.67 -20.53 -10.67
C ALA A 151 -24.91 -21.14 -11.36
N LYS A 152 -24.79 -22.38 -11.83
CA LYS A 152 -25.90 -23.11 -12.44
C LYS A 152 -27.05 -23.34 -11.45
N GLN A 153 -26.74 -23.72 -10.20
CA GLN A 153 -27.76 -23.87 -9.15
C GLN A 153 -28.50 -22.55 -8.85
N LEU A 154 -27.79 -21.42 -8.87
CA LEU A 154 -28.39 -20.09 -8.70
C LEU A 154 -29.32 -19.71 -9.86
N GLU A 155 -28.92 -20.02 -11.10
CA GLU A 155 -29.76 -19.79 -12.28
C GLU A 155 -31.05 -20.63 -12.21
N GLU A 156 -30.96 -21.89 -11.79
CA GLU A 156 -32.12 -22.78 -11.58
C GLU A 156 -33.06 -22.23 -10.50
N LEU A 157 -32.52 -21.81 -9.35
CA LEU A 157 -33.28 -21.16 -8.26
C LEU A 157 -33.95 -19.85 -8.71
N GLN A 158 -33.26 -19.03 -9.49
CA GLN A 158 -33.81 -17.79 -10.02
C GLN A 158 -34.96 -18.07 -11.00
N ALA A 159 -34.81 -19.07 -11.87
CA ALA A 159 -35.84 -19.48 -12.80
C ALA A 159 -37.10 -19.97 -12.06
N GLU A 160 -36.91 -20.78 -11.02
CA GLU A 160 -38.01 -21.26 -10.17
C GLU A 160 -38.70 -20.13 -9.39
N THR A 161 -37.91 -19.20 -8.82
CA THR A 161 -38.45 -18.03 -8.12
C THR A 161 -39.26 -17.12 -9.06
N CYS A 162 -38.77 -16.91 -10.29
CA CYS A 162 -39.51 -16.18 -11.33
C CYS A 162 -40.83 -16.89 -11.70
N LYS A 163 -40.81 -18.22 -11.81
CA LYS A 163 -42.01 -19.02 -12.07
C LYS A 163 -43.03 -18.86 -10.94
N LEU A 164 -42.63 -19.07 -9.68
CA LEU A 164 -43.49 -18.90 -8.51
C LEU A 164 -44.02 -17.47 -8.36
N SER A 165 -43.19 -16.46 -8.63
CA SER A 165 -43.62 -15.05 -8.63
C SER A 165 -44.66 -14.78 -9.72
N SER A 166 -44.52 -15.39 -10.89
CA SER A 166 -45.48 -15.27 -11.98
C SER A 166 -46.81 -15.96 -11.66
N GLU A 167 -46.78 -17.10 -10.97
CA GLU A 167 -47.96 -17.84 -10.50
C GLU A 167 -48.69 -17.06 -9.39
N ALA A 168 -47.95 -16.49 -8.44
CA ALA A 168 -48.51 -15.59 -7.43
C ALA A 168 -49.16 -14.35 -8.07
N LYS A 169 -48.48 -13.72 -9.05
CA LYS A 169 -49.06 -12.59 -9.80
C LYS A 169 -50.34 -12.99 -10.55
N LYS A 170 -50.39 -14.17 -11.15
CA LYS A 170 -51.61 -14.67 -11.80
C LYS A 170 -52.76 -14.81 -10.81
N ALA A 171 -52.50 -15.30 -9.59
CA ALA A 171 -53.52 -15.40 -8.53
C ALA A 171 -54.06 -14.03 -8.06
N PHE A 172 -53.25 -12.96 -8.13
CA PHE A 172 -53.70 -11.60 -7.80
C PHE A 172 -54.36 -10.86 -8.97
N ILE A 173 -54.04 -11.21 -10.23
CA ILE A 173 -54.56 -10.56 -11.43
C ILE A 173 -55.82 -11.25 -11.96
N SER A 174 -56.01 -12.55 -11.70
CA SER A 174 -57.24 -13.26 -12.03
C SER A 174 -58.38 -12.76 -11.14
N GLN A 175 -59.16 -11.83 -11.67
CA GLN A 175 -60.35 -11.25 -11.04
C GLN A 175 -61.36 -12.35 -10.67
N PRO A 176 -61.74 -12.51 -9.39
CA PRO A 176 -62.99 -13.14 -9.05
C PRO A 176 -63.94 -12.04 -8.58
N MET A 177 -64.74 -11.49 -9.48
CA MET A 177 -66.07 -11.05 -9.07
C MET A 177 -66.86 -12.35 -8.88
N PRO A 178 -67.24 -12.72 -7.64
CA PRO A 178 -68.59 -12.34 -7.21
C PRO A 178 -68.79 -12.13 -5.69
N ALA A 179 -69.80 -11.29 -5.38
CA ALA A 179 -70.48 -11.02 -4.11
C ALA A 179 -69.62 -10.78 -2.86
N LEU A 180 -69.69 -9.56 -2.32
CA LEU A 180 -68.93 -9.09 -1.16
C LEU A 180 -69.10 -9.96 0.10
N PHE A 181 -70.16 -10.79 0.21
CA PHE A 181 -70.32 -11.69 1.34
C PHE A 181 -70.99 -13.03 0.99
N MET A 182 -70.44 -14.13 1.54
CA MET A 182 -70.88 -15.51 1.31
C MET A 182 -72.36 -15.78 1.66
N HIS A 183 -72.92 -15.07 2.65
CA HIS A 183 -74.30 -15.27 3.12
C HIS A 183 -75.36 -14.69 2.17
N GLN A 184 -74.96 -14.01 1.11
CA GLN A 184 -75.85 -13.48 0.07
C GLN A 184 -76.01 -14.43 -1.12
N LEU A 185 -75.33 -15.58 -1.11
CA LEU A 185 -75.42 -16.59 -2.15
C LEU A 185 -76.63 -17.52 -1.92
N PRO A 186 -77.26 -18.03 -3.00
CA PRO A 186 -78.20 -19.15 -2.89
C PRO A 186 -77.56 -20.31 -2.11
N LEU A 187 -78.34 -20.96 -1.22
CA LEU A 187 -77.84 -21.98 -0.29
C LEU A 187 -77.01 -23.09 -0.96
N GLU A 188 -77.40 -23.54 -2.15
CA GLU A 188 -76.64 -24.54 -2.92
C GLU A 188 -75.25 -24.04 -3.35
N GLN A 189 -75.12 -22.78 -3.76
CA GLN A 189 -73.83 -22.18 -4.12
C GLN A 189 -72.97 -21.86 -2.89
N TYR A 190 -73.61 -21.57 -1.75
CA TYR A 190 -72.92 -21.41 -0.47
C TYR A 190 -72.27 -22.71 -0.02
N PHE A 191 -73.01 -23.83 -0.02
CA PHE A 191 -72.46 -25.13 0.37
C PHE A 191 -71.36 -25.60 -0.57
N LEU A 192 -71.53 -25.46 -1.90
CA LEU A 192 -70.51 -25.85 -2.87
C LEU A 192 -69.20 -25.05 -2.72
N LYS A 193 -69.30 -23.76 -2.37
CA LYS A 193 -68.12 -22.91 -2.11
C LYS A 193 -67.48 -23.20 -0.76
N CYS A 194 -68.26 -23.53 0.26
CA CYS A 194 -67.73 -23.98 1.55
C CYS A 194 -66.95 -25.29 1.41
N ASP A 195 -67.46 -26.26 0.65
CA ASP A 195 -66.77 -27.53 0.39
C ASP A 195 -65.48 -27.33 -0.42
N SER A 196 -65.55 -26.48 -1.45
CA SER A 196 -64.36 -26.11 -2.23
C SER A 196 -63.33 -25.37 -1.36
N PHE A 197 -63.77 -24.44 -0.52
CA PHE A 197 -62.90 -23.75 0.43
C PHE A 197 -62.25 -24.71 1.42
N MET A 198 -62.99 -25.68 1.97
CA MET A 198 -62.44 -26.68 2.87
C MET A 198 -61.41 -27.59 2.18
N GLN A 199 -61.62 -27.94 0.90
CA GLN A 199 -60.62 -28.69 0.13
C GLN A 199 -59.35 -27.87 -0.13
N TYR A 200 -59.48 -26.61 -0.54
CA TYR A 200 -58.33 -25.71 -0.74
C TYR A 200 -57.60 -25.41 0.57
N PHE A 201 -58.32 -25.23 1.68
CA PHE A 201 -57.75 -25.04 3.00
C PHE A 201 -57.00 -26.28 3.49
N THR A 202 -57.52 -27.48 3.20
CA THR A 202 -56.86 -28.74 3.53
C THR A 202 -55.58 -28.96 2.71
N LEU A 203 -55.60 -28.60 1.41
CA LEU A 203 -54.41 -28.60 0.55
C LEU A 203 -53.38 -27.57 1.01
N TYR A 204 -53.81 -26.35 1.35
CA TYR A 204 -52.97 -25.29 1.87
C TYR A 204 -52.28 -25.69 3.18
N ILE A 205 -53.00 -26.32 4.11
CA ILE A 205 -52.42 -26.84 5.35
C ILE A 205 -51.40 -27.96 5.05
N LYS A 206 -51.71 -28.88 4.13
CA LYS A 206 -50.78 -29.96 3.75
C LYS A 206 -49.50 -29.46 3.06
N GLU A 207 -49.58 -28.41 2.25
CA GLU A 207 -48.42 -27.83 1.55
C GLU A 207 -47.58 -26.92 2.45
N ASN A 208 -48.21 -26.11 3.31
CA ASN A 208 -47.53 -25.03 4.02
C ASN A 208 -47.22 -25.35 5.48
N PHE A 209 -47.86 -26.37 6.06
CA PHE A 209 -47.59 -26.83 7.42
C PHE A 209 -47.11 -28.28 7.41
N LYS A 210 -45.95 -28.53 6.79
CA LYS A 210 -45.09 -29.64 7.23
C LYS A 210 -44.50 -29.23 8.57
N ILE A 211 -44.78 -30.00 9.62
CA ILE A 211 -44.16 -29.81 10.93
C ILE A 211 -42.66 -30.10 10.77
N GLN A 212 -41.87 -29.06 10.50
CA GLN A 212 -40.42 -29.07 10.63
C GLN A 212 -40.07 -28.12 11.79
N GLU A 213 -39.30 -28.65 12.73
CA GLU A 213 -39.03 -28.05 14.02
C GLU A 213 -38.31 -26.69 13.88
N ALA A 214 -38.69 -25.74 14.72
CA ALA A 214 -38.29 -24.33 14.70
C ALA A 214 -36.77 -24.04 14.91
N ASN A 215 -35.91 -25.05 14.86
CA ASN A 215 -34.46 -24.91 14.99
C ASN A 215 -33.73 -24.66 13.65
N GLU A 216 -34.38 -24.84 12.48
CA GLU A 216 -33.70 -24.71 11.18
C GLU A 216 -33.71 -23.29 10.59
N PHE A 217 -34.66 -22.44 10.98
CA PHE A 217 -34.73 -21.06 10.46
C PHE A 217 -33.69 -20.11 11.08
N LYS A 218 -33.18 -20.40 12.29
CA LYS A 218 -32.11 -19.61 12.92
C LYS A 218 -30.71 -19.99 12.42
N THR A 219 -30.53 -21.19 11.88
CA THR A 219 -29.26 -21.66 11.31
C THR A 219 -29.05 -21.17 9.88
N ALA A 220 -30.11 -20.98 9.08
CA ALA A 220 -29.99 -20.51 7.69
C ALA A 220 -29.43 -19.07 7.57
N GLU A 221 -29.85 -18.16 8.44
CA GLU A 221 -29.41 -16.74 8.40
C GLU A 221 -27.97 -16.58 8.93
N VAL A 222 -27.59 -17.38 9.93
CA VAL A 222 -26.21 -17.45 10.46
C VAL A 222 -25.28 -18.13 9.45
N ASN A 223 -25.74 -19.16 8.74
CA ASN A 223 -24.98 -19.82 7.67
C ASN A 223 -24.75 -18.89 6.47
N MET A 224 -25.74 -18.11 6.05
CA MET A 224 -25.59 -17.12 4.97
C MET A 224 -24.56 -16.02 5.30
N LEU A 225 -24.53 -15.53 6.55
CA LEU A 225 -23.52 -14.57 7.01
C LEU A 225 -22.12 -15.19 7.14
N HIS A 226 -22.04 -16.46 7.53
CA HIS A 226 -20.78 -17.21 7.60
C HIS A 226 -20.23 -17.54 6.20
N GLU A 227 -21.09 -17.90 5.25
CA GLU A 227 -20.72 -18.12 3.85
C GLU A 227 -20.29 -16.83 3.15
N LYS A 228 -20.97 -15.69 3.41
CA LYS A 228 -20.52 -14.38 2.91
C LYS A 228 -19.13 -14.02 3.42
N GLY A 229 -18.83 -14.28 4.70
CA GLY A 229 -17.50 -14.09 5.26
C GLY A 229 -16.44 -15.01 4.63
N LYS A 230 -16.81 -16.25 4.30
CA LYS A 230 -15.94 -17.18 3.57
C LYS A 230 -15.68 -16.70 2.13
N LEU A 231 -16.70 -16.22 1.44
CA LEU A 231 -16.60 -15.64 0.08
C LEU A 231 -15.71 -14.40 0.04
N GLU A 232 -15.84 -13.46 1.00
CA GLU A 232 -14.96 -12.28 1.09
C GLU A 232 -13.52 -12.64 1.49
N SER A 233 -13.32 -13.74 2.23
CA SER A 233 -11.98 -14.27 2.52
C SER A 233 -11.37 -14.97 1.29
N LEU A 234 -12.22 -15.64 0.51
CA LEU A 234 -11.83 -16.32 -0.73
C LEU A 234 -11.49 -15.31 -1.82
N GLU A 235 -12.25 -14.23 -1.96
CA GLU A 235 -11.96 -13.12 -2.88
C GLU A 235 -10.60 -12.47 -2.57
N ARG A 236 -10.34 -12.18 -1.28
CA ARG A 236 -9.03 -11.67 -0.83
C ARG A 236 -7.90 -12.68 -1.04
N GLY A 237 -8.19 -13.96 -0.84
CA GLY A 237 -7.26 -15.06 -1.14
C GLY A 237 -6.92 -15.13 -2.63
N ILE A 238 -7.93 -15.07 -3.51
CA ILE A 238 -7.77 -15.06 -4.96
C ILE A 238 -6.94 -13.85 -5.40
N GLN A 239 -7.22 -12.66 -4.87
CA GLN A 239 -6.42 -11.46 -5.15
C GLN A 239 -4.96 -11.62 -4.72
N TYR A 240 -4.71 -12.18 -3.53
CA TYR A 240 -3.36 -12.46 -3.03
C TYR A 240 -2.62 -13.49 -3.90
N TYR A 241 -3.25 -14.62 -4.22
CA TYR A 241 -2.63 -15.68 -5.02
C TYR A 241 -2.46 -15.28 -6.48
N ALA A 242 -3.36 -14.48 -7.06
CA ALA A 242 -3.21 -13.93 -8.41
C ALA A 242 -2.00 -12.98 -8.48
N LEU A 243 -1.84 -12.08 -7.50
CA LEU A 243 -0.66 -11.21 -7.40
C LEU A 243 0.63 -12.01 -7.22
N ALA A 244 0.61 -13.04 -6.37
CA ALA A 244 1.75 -13.92 -6.16
C ALA A 244 2.14 -14.70 -7.43
N PHE A 245 1.14 -15.22 -8.17
CA PHE A 245 1.34 -15.89 -9.45
C PHE A 245 1.94 -14.96 -10.50
N ILE A 246 1.40 -13.75 -10.66
CA ILE A 246 1.93 -12.74 -11.59
C ILE A 246 3.39 -12.43 -11.25
N LYS A 247 3.71 -12.21 -9.97
CA LYS A 247 5.07 -11.92 -9.52
C LYS A 247 6.04 -13.09 -9.79
N LYS A 248 5.60 -14.33 -9.53
CA LYS A 248 6.39 -15.54 -9.82
C LYS A 248 6.60 -15.77 -11.31
N LYS A 249 5.55 -15.59 -12.14
CA LYS A 249 5.60 -15.74 -13.61
C LYS A 249 6.51 -14.69 -14.25
N ALA A 250 6.45 -13.45 -13.77
CA ALA A 250 7.31 -12.39 -14.26
C ALA A 250 8.79 -12.65 -13.89
N LYS A 251 9.05 -13.14 -12.67
CA LYS A 251 10.39 -13.58 -12.26
C LYS A 251 10.89 -14.75 -13.12
N ALA A 252 10.06 -15.76 -13.39
CA ALA A 252 10.42 -16.90 -14.23
C ALA A 252 10.74 -16.48 -15.67
N LYS A 253 9.94 -15.59 -16.28
CA LYS A 253 10.23 -15.01 -17.60
C LYS A 253 11.55 -14.23 -17.61
N ALA A 254 11.83 -13.44 -16.59
CA ALA A 254 13.09 -12.71 -16.47
C ALA A 254 14.29 -13.68 -16.38
N THR A 255 14.17 -14.73 -15.57
CA THR A 255 15.22 -15.76 -15.46
C THR A 255 15.41 -16.52 -16.77
N GLN A 256 14.33 -16.90 -17.47
CA GLN A 256 14.40 -17.57 -18.76
C GLN A 256 15.05 -16.69 -19.83
N ALA A 257 14.70 -15.39 -19.89
CA ALA A 257 15.32 -14.45 -20.81
C ALA A 257 16.83 -14.28 -20.57
N ILE A 258 17.28 -14.33 -19.31
CA ILE A 258 18.70 -14.32 -18.96
C ILE A 258 19.39 -15.62 -19.41
N ILE A 259 18.74 -16.77 -19.22
CA ILE A 259 19.26 -18.09 -19.65
C ILE A 259 19.36 -18.16 -21.18
N ASP A 260 18.33 -17.72 -21.90
CA ASP A 260 18.28 -17.75 -23.37
C ASP A 260 19.33 -16.82 -24.01
N HIS A 261 19.77 -15.78 -23.29
CA HIS A 261 20.86 -14.88 -23.74
C HIS A 261 22.26 -15.32 -23.32
N LEU A 262 22.39 -16.19 -22.30
CA LEU A 262 23.66 -16.79 -21.90
C LEU A 262 23.98 -17.99 -22.79
N ASP A 263 24.26 -17.75 -24.07
CA ASP A 263 24.76 -18.79 -24.99
C ASP A 263 26.26 -19.05 -24.74
N LEU A 264 26.53 -19.87 -23.72
CA LEU A 264 27.89 -20.29 -23.33
C LEU A 264 28.66 -20.99 -24.47
N GLY A 265 27.98 -21.41 -25.55
CA GLY A 265 28.62 -22.01 -26.72
C GLY A 265 29.36 -21.02 -27.62
N GLN A 266 29.05 -19.72 -27.53
CA GLN A 266 29.67 -18.67 -28.35
C GLN A 266 30.91 -18.03 -27.70
N ILE A 267 31.11 -18.23 -26.40
CA ILE A 267 32.25 -17.67 -25.67
C ILE A 267 33.49 -18.52 -25.95
N HIS A 268 34.29 -18.11 -26.93
CA HIS A 268 35.63 -18.67 -27.21
C HIS A 268 36.69 -17.60 -26.95
N CYS A 269 37.29 -17.62 -25.76
CA CYS A 269 38.44 -16.77 -25.44
C CYS A 269 39.72 -17.61 -25.57
N LEU A 270 40.56 -17.29 -26.56
CA LEU A 270 41.84 -17.96 -26.79
C LEU A 270 43.02 -17.19 -26.17
N SER A 271 42.79 -15.96 -25.70
CA SER A 271 43.78 -15.11 -25.04
C SER A 271 43.21 -14.34 -23.84
N ALA A 272 44.09 -13.94 -22.92
CA ALA A 272 43.72 -13.15 -21.73
C ALA A 272 43.10 -11.77 -22.10
N ALA A 273 43.53 -11.18 -23.21
CA ALA A 273 42.97 -9.92 -23.71
C ALA A 273 41.55 -10.08 -24.28
N GLU A 274 41.25 -11.23 -24.91
CA GLU A 274 39.89 -11.58 -25.30
C GLU A 274 39.01 -11.85 -24.08
N MET A 275 39.55 -12.52 -23.07
CA MET A 275 38.83 -12.79 -21.82
C MET A 275 38.44 -11.50 -21.08
N VAL A 276 39.31 -10.49 -21.03
CA VAL A 276 39.01 -9.17 -20.43
C VAL A 276 37.95 -8.41 -21.23
N ARG A 277 37.97 -8.50 -22.56
CA ARG A 277 36.96 -7.88 -23.42
C ARG A 277 35.60 -8.53 -23.23
N GLU A 278 35.57 -9.86 -23.25
CA GLU A 278 34.33 -10.63 -23.16
C GLU A 278 33.70 -10.50 -21.78
N THR A 279 34.51 -10.47 -20.72
CA THR A 279 34.01 -10.19 -19.36
C THR A 279 33.45 -8.78 -19.24
N HIS A 280 34.08 -7.78 -19.89
CA HIS A 280 33.57 -6.41 -19.89
C HIS A 280 32.26 -6.28 -20.69
N GLU A 281 32.16 -6.92 -21.86
CA GLU A 281 30.93 -6.93 -22.66
C GLU A 281 29.79 -7.66 -21.95
N LEU A 282 30.06 -8.81 -21.31
CA LEU A 282 29.08 -9.50 -20.48
C LEU A 282 28.63 -8.66 -19.28
N GLN A 283 29.54 -7.87 -18.70
CA GLN A 283 29.21 -6.98 -17.58
C GLN A 283 28.31 -5.81 -18.03
N LEU A 284 28.62 -5.17 -19.15
CA LEU A 284 27.79 -4.14 -19.76
C LEU A 284 26.42 -4.69 -20.20
N LEU A 285 26.40 -5.88 -20.79
CA LEU A 285 25.18 -6.56 -21.18
C LEU A 285 24.31 -6.86 -19.95
N ASN A 286 24.90 -7.35 -18.85
CA ASN A 286 24.21 -7.62 -17.60
C ASN A 286 23.59 -6.35 -17.01
N GLU A 287 24.34 -5.24 -16.96
CA GLU A 287 23.84 -3.96 -16.46
C GLU A 287 22.70 -3.38 -17.32
N HIS A 288 22.85 -3.39 -18.64
CA HIS A 288 21.82 -2.88 -19.55
C HIS A 288 20.58 -3.79 -19.62
N HIS A 289 20.75 -5.12 -19.60
CA HIS A 289 19.63 -6.06 -19.60
C HIS A 289 18.86 -6.04 -18.30
N LEU A 290 19.52 -5.98 -17.14
CA LEU A 290 18.84 -5.86 -15.85
C LEU A 290 17.97 -4.61 -15.81
N LYS A 291 18.47 -3.49 -16.34
CA LYS A 291 17.72 -2.24 -16.42
C LYS A 291 16.53 -2.35 -17.38
N ASN A 292 16.73 -2.84 -18.61
CA ASN A 292 15.65 -2.98 -19.59
C ASN A 292 14.56 -3.96 -19.11
N ILE A 293 14.94 -5.08 -18.49
CA ILE A 293 14.01 -6.04 -17.90
C ILE A 293 13.25 -5.40 -16.74
N HIS A 294 13.93 -4.66 -15.87
CA HIS A 294 13.29 -3.93 -14.78
C HIS A 294 12.26 -2.92 -15.28
N ASP A 295 12.64 -2.10 -16.27
CA ASP A 295 11.76 -1.08 -16.85
C ASP A 295 10.54 -1.71 -17.54
N THR A 296 10.72 -2.84 -18.23
CA THR A 296 9.63 -3.59 -18.86
C THR A 296 8.68 -4.20 -17.81
N LEU A 297 9.22 -4.79 -16.75
CA LEU A 297 8.44 -5.30 -15.63
C LEU A 297 7.67 -4.19 -14.90
N MET A 298 8.27 -3.02 -14.72
CA MET A 298 7.63 -1.88 -14.07
C MET A 298 6.50 -1.31 -14.92
N ASN A 299 6.63 -1.30 -16.24
CA ASN A 299 5.56 -0.93 -17.15
C ASN A 299 4.40 -1.94 -17.12
N ASP A 300 4.69 -3.25 -17.13
CA ASP A 300 3.67 -4.29 -17.02
C ASP A 300 2.91 -4.22 -15.69
N VAL A 301 3.62 -4.02 -14.57
CA VAL A 301 3.01 -3.84 -13.25
C VAL A 301 2.13 -2.58 -13.22
N SER A 302 2.60 -1.47 -13.80
CA SER A 302 1.82 -0.22 -13.84
C SER A 302 0.54 -0.36 -14.66
N SER A 303 0.62 -1.03 -15.81
CA SER A 303 -0.54 -1.34 -16.67
C SER A 303 -1.58 -2.21 -15.95
N LEU A 304 -1.12 -3.25 -15.24
CA LEU A 304 -2.00 -4.14 -14.47
C LEU A 304 -2.66 -3.42 -13.28
N VAL A 305 -1.92 -2.57 -12.57
CA VAL A 305 -2.48 -1.75 -11.48
C VAL A 305 -3.55 -0.80 -12.03
N GLN A 306 -3.32 -0.21 -13.21
CA GLN A 306 -4.28 0.67 -13.86
C GLN A 306 -5.56 -0.09 -14.26
N GLN A 307 -5.44 -1.25 -14.92
CA GLN A 307 -6.59 -2.10 -15.25
C GLN A 307 -7.39 -2.54 -14.00
N HIS A 308 -6.70 -2.95 -12.94
CA HIS A 308 -7.37 -3.33 -11.69
C HIS A 308 -8.09 -2.14 -11.05
N THR A 309 -7.51 -0.94 -11.13
CA THR A 309 -8.14 0.29 -10.62
C THR A 309 -9.38 0.65 -11.44
N GLU A 310 -9.33 0.49 -12.76
CA GLU A 310 -10.49 0.67 -13.65
C GLU A 310 -11.63 -0.30 -13.30
N GLN A 311 -11.34 -1.60 -13.15
CA GLN A 311 -12.32 -2.60 -12.74
C GLN A 311 -12.93 -2.30 -11.36
N ARG A 312 -12.12 -1.82 -10.41
CA ARG A 312 -12.59 -1.40 -9.08
C ARG A 312 -13.56 -0.22 -9.18
N ILE A 313 -13.27 0.77 -10.03
CA ILE A 313 -14.15 1.91 -10.28
C ILE A 313 -15.47 1.43 -10.90
N GLU A 314 -15.42 0.53 -11.89
CA GLU A 314 -16.62 -0.05 -12.51
C GLU A 314 -17.51 -0.78 -11.49
N LEU A 315 -16.90 -1.57 -10.58
CA LEU A 315 -17.63 -2.27 -9.52
C LEU A 315 -18.35 -1.27 -8.59
N VAL A 316 -17.67 -0.20 -8.15
CA VAL A 316 -18.26 0.83 -7.29
C VAL A 316 -19.39 1.57 -8.02
N LEU A 317 -19.24 1.85 -9.31
CA LEU A 317 -20.30 2.45 -10.14
C LEU A 317 -21.52 1.53 -10.29
N TYR A 318 -21.27 0.22 -10.44
CA TYR A 318 -22.33 -0.79 -10.47
C TYR A 318 -23.08 -0.88 -9.14
N GLU A 319 -22.37 -0.91 -8.00
CA GLU A 319 -23.01 -0.91 -6.69
C GLU A 319 -23.82 0.37 -6.44
N ASN A 320 -23.28 1.53 -6.83
CA ASN A 320 -23.99 2.81 -6.70
C ASN A 320 -25.28 2.85 -7.53
N THR A 321 -25.26 2.32 -8.75
CA THR A 321 -26.45 2.25 -9.62
C THR A 321 -27.48 1.27 -9.06
N LYS A 322 -27.05 0.13 -8.51
CA LYS A 322 -27.93 -0.81 -7.80
C LYS A 322 -28.62 -0.16 -6.59
N GLU A 323 -27.89 0.58 -5.76
CA GLU A 323 -28.48 1.31 -4.63
C GLU A 323 -29.44 2.42 -5.06
N LYS A 324 -29.13 3.14 -6.15
CA LYS A 324 -30.05 4.13 -6.74
C LYS A 324 -31.35 3.48 -7.20
N LEU A 325 -31.28 2.31 -7.84
CA LEU A 325 -32.45 1.53 -8.26
C LEU A 325 -33.28 1.10 -7.05
N GLN A 326 -32.64 0.56 -6.00
CA GLN A 326 -33.34 0.17 -4.78
C GLN A 326 -34.03 1.35 -4.10
N ARG A 327 -33.38 2.53 -4.04
CA ARG A 327 -34.02 3.75 -3.52
C ARG A 327 -35.22 4.17 -4.37
N ALA A 328 -35.14 4.06 -5.69
CA ALA A 328 -36.27 4.35 -6.58
C ALA A 328 -37.43 3.38 -6.37
N LEU A 329 -37.15 2.08 -6.18
CA LEU A 329 -38.17 1.07 -5.88
C LEU A 329 -38.89 1.35 -4.54
N ARG A 330 -38.13 1.66 -3.48
CA ARG A 330 -38.72 2.02 -2.17
C ARG A 330 -39.59 3.28 -2.26
N ARG A 331 -39.16 4.30 -3.02
CA ARG A 331 -39.99 5.50 -3.26
C ARG A 331 -41.30 5.15 -3.96
N ARG A 332 -41.24 4.33 -5.01
CA ARG A 332 -42.44 3.88 -5.72
C ARG A 332 -43.40 3.11 -4.82
N GLU A 333 -42.90 2.26 -3.94
CA GLU A 333 -43.72 1.53 -2.96
C GLU A 333 -44.37 2.48 -1.94
N SER A 334 -43.61 3.46 -1.45
CA SER A 334 -44.14 4.53 -0.59
C SER A 334 -45.23 5.35 -1.29
N ASP A 335 -45.05 5.69 -2.57
CA ASP A 335 -46.04 6.44 -3.35
C ASP A 335 -47.33 5.63 -3.54
N GLN A 336 -47.21 4.32 -3.74
CA GLN A 336 -48.38 3.42 -3.81
C GLN A 336 -49.13 3.35 -2.48
N GLN A 337 -48.42 3.24 -1.36
CA GLN A 337 -49.02 3.25 -0.02
C GLN A 337 -49.71 4.59 0.26
N LEU A 338 -49.07 5.72 -0.08
CA LEU A 338 -49.64 7.05 0.08
C LEU A 338 -50.90 7.24 -0.77
N THR A 339 -50.87 6.77 -2.02
CA THR A 339 -52.05 6.83 -2.92
C THR A 339 -53.23 6.07 -2.32
N LYS A 340 -52.99 4.89 -1.72
CA LYS A 340 -54.02 4.13 -1.02
C LYS A 340 -54.59 4.90 0.18
N ILE A 341 -53.72 5.45 1.03
CA ILE A 341 -54.14 6.24 2.20
C ILE A 341 -54.99 7.46 1.77
N ILE A 342 -54.57 8.16 0.70
CA ILE A 342 -55.34 9.29 0.15
C ILE A 342 -56.70 8.82 -0.36
N SER A 343 -56.76 7.71 -1.08
CA SER A 343 -58.02 7.13 -1.56
C SER A 343 -58.95 6.75 -0.40
N ASP A 344 -58.43 6.12 0.65
CA ASP A 344 -59.20 5.73 1.82
C ASP A 344 -59.69 6.97 2.59
N ALA A 345 -58.86 8.02 2.71
CA ALA A 345 -59.23 9.28 3.33
C ALA A 345 -60.32 10.02 2.54
N LEU A 346 -60.25 10.02 1.21
CA LEU A 346 -61.28 10.59 0.34
C LEU A 346 -62.61 9.84 0.48
N SER A 347 -62.58 8.50 0.44
CA SER A 347 -63.76 7.67 0.66
C SER A 347 -64.41 7.92 2.03
N ASN A 348 -63.60 8.02 3.09
CA ASN A 348 -64.08 8.37 4.42
C ASN A 348 -64.70 9.78 4.47
N ALA A 349 -64.09 10.76 3.79
CA ALA A 349 -64.64 12.12 3.70
C ALA A 349 -65.99 12.14 2.97
N GLU A 350 -66.14 11.37 1.89
CA GLU A 350 -67.41 11.21 1.18
C GLU A 350 -68.49 10.55 2.06
N LEU A 351 -68.14 9.51 2.82
CA LEU A 351 -69.05 8.87 3.76
C LEU A 351 -69.51 9.84 4.87
N VAL A 352 -68.59 10.63 5.43
CA VAL A 352 -68.92 11.67 6.41
C VAL A 352 -69.85 12.72 5.80
N TRP A 353 -69.60 13.14 4.56
CA TRP A 353 -70.47 14.07 3.86
C TRP A 353 -71.88 13.51 3.64
N ILE A 354 -72.00 12.25 3.23
CA ILE A 354 -73.29 11.56 3.10
C ILE A 354 -74.03 11.52 4.44
N ILE A 355 -73.33 11.20 5.54
CA ILE A 355 -73.92 11.21 6.89
C ILE A 355 -74.43 12.60 7.26
N ILE A 356 -73.65 13.65 7.01
CA ILE A 356 -74.06 15.04 7.27
C ILE A 356 -75.31 15.38 6.45
N GLN A 357 -75.38 14.99 5.19
CA GLN A 357 -76.56 15.23 4.35
C GLN A 357 -77.79 14.48 4.85
N LEU A 358 -77.64 13.20 5.24
CA LEU A 358 -78.72 12.42 5.83
C LEU A 358 -79.22 13.01 7.15
N ASP A 359 -78.31 13.52 8.00
CA ASP A 359 -78.68 14.20 9.24
C ASP A 359 -79.41 15.54 8.97
N LEU A 360 -78.98 16.29 7.96
CA LEU A 360 -79.65 17.52 7.53
C LEU A 360 -81.04 17.22 6.93
N GLU A 361 -81.18 16.16 6.14
CA GLU A 361 -82.46 15.67 5.62
C GLU A 361 -83.37 15.18 6.75
N LYS A 362 -82.82 14.46 7.73
CA LYS A 362 -83.55 14.03 8.93
C LYS A 362 -84.04 15.23 9.75
N LYS A 363 -83.21 16.25 9.93
CA LYS A 363 -83.59 17.53 10.57
C LYS A 363 -84.65 18.29 9.79
N ARG A 364 -84.59 18.24 8.45
CA ARG A 364 -85.57 18.88 7.56
C ARG A 364 -86.91 18.13 7.55
N ASN A 365 -86.89 16.81 7.76
CA ASN A 365 -88.07 15.94 7.81
C ASN A 365 -88.65 15.75 9.21
N SER A 366 -88.00 16.22 10.27
CA SER A 366 -88.51 16.14 11.64
C SER A 366 -89.32 17.38 12.02
N LEU A 367 -90.61 17.40 11.66
CA LEU A 367 -91.64 18.13 12.40
C LEU A 367 -92.22 17.21 13.49
N ASP A 368 -91.37 16.70 14.38
CA ASP A 368 -91.81 15.86 15.49
C ASP A 368 -91.22 16.37 16.80
N THR A 369 -92.07 17.04 17.58
CA THR A 369 -91.75 17.65 18.89
C THR A 369 -92.18 16.69 20.00
N SER A 370 -91.69 15.46 19.97
CA SER A 370 -92.00 14.47 20.99
C SER A 370 -90.99 14.54 22.16
N GLU A 371 -91.51 14.58 23.39
CA GLU A 371 -90.76 14.62 24.67
C GLU A 371 -89.68 13.53 24.78
N ALA A 372 -89.85 12.41 24.07
CA ALA A 372 -88.89 11.31 24.06
C ALA A 372 -87.52 11.72 23.53
N LEU A 373 -87.46 12.56 22.49
CA LEU A 373 -86.18 13.01 21.91
C LEU A 373 -85.44 14.00 22.82
N CYS A 374 -86.18 14.87 23.53
CA CYS A 374 -85.58 15.73 24.56
C CYS A 374 -84.98 14.92 25.71
N SER A 375 -85.69 13.89 26.18
CA SER A 375 -85.19 13.01 27.24
C SER A 375 -83.93 12.24 26.81
N GLN A 376 -83.89 11.78 25.56
CA GLN A 376 -82.74 11.06 25.02
C GLN A 376 -81.55 11.99 24.84
N ALA A 377 -81.76 13.21 24.31
CA ALA A 377 -80.71 14.21 24.18
C ALA A 377 -80.11 14.61 25.54
N GLN A 378 -80.94 14.73 26.59
CA GLN A 378 -80.50 15.03 27.94
C GLN A 378 -79.69 13.87 28.55
N ALA A 379 -80.09 12.62 28.32
CA ALA A 379 -79.33 11.44 28.74
C ALA A 379 -77.97 11.36 28.03
N THR A 380 -77.90 11.67 26.73
CA THR A 380 -76.62 11.72 25.99
C THR A 380 -75.73 12.84 26.53
N TRP A 381 -76.31 13.99 26.86
CA TRP A 381 -75.57 15.13 27.40
C TRP A 381 -74.99 14.85 28.79
N GLN A 382 -75.75 14.17 29.66
CA GLN A 382 -75.25 13.68 30.96
C GLN A 382 -74.11 12.66 30.79
N ARG A 383 -74.20 11.77 29.78
CA ARG A 383 -73.15 10.80 29.48
C ARG A 383 -71.87 11.49 28.96
N VAL A 384 -72.00 12.54 28.16
CA VAL A 384 -70.87 13.39 27.72
C VAL A 384 -70.26 14.15 28.88
N GLN A 385 -71.07 14.68 29.81
CA GLN A 385 -70.56 15.31 31.03
C GLN A 385 -69.80 14.33 31.93
N ALA A 386 -70.32 13.11 32.11
CA ALA A 386 -69.63 12.06 32.84
C ALA A 386 -68.28 11.71 32.22
N MET A 387 -68.20 11.55 30.89
CA MET A 387 -66.93 11.31 30.20
C MET A 387 -65.94 12.48 30.33
N ARG A 388 -66.43 13.73 30.28
CA ARG A 388 -65.58 14.91 30.53
C ARG A 388 -65.07 14.96 31.97
N SER A 389 -65.86 14.53 32.94
CA SER A 389 -65.45 14.48 34.34
C SER A 389 -64.39 13.40 34.61
N ILE A 390 -64.48 12.24 33.95
CA ILE A 390 -63.50 11.15 34.06
C ILE A 390 -62.11 11.59 33.57
N ASN A 391 -62.04 12.45 32.54
CA ASN A 391 -60.79 13.03 32.06
C ASN A 391 -60.23 14.14 32.97
N SER A 392 -61.05 14.74 33.84
CA SER A 392 -60.64 15.83 34.75
C SER A 392 -60.10 15.33 36.10
N SER A 393 -60.46 14.12 36.50
CA SER A 393 -59.94 13.46 37.70
C SER A 393 -58.70 12.64 37.35
N HIS A 394 -57.50 13.11 37.71
CA HIS A 394 -56.20 12.42 37.61
C HIS A 394 -56.09 11.09 38.40
N ARG A 395 -57.21 10.45 38.78
CA ARG A 395 -57.31 9.13 39.40
C ARG A 395 -58.07 8.15 38.50
N GLY A 396 -57.72 8.12 37.22
CA GLY A 396 -58.20 7.10 36.30
C GLY A 396 -57.47 5.77 36.47
N ILE A 397 -58.11 4.68 36.03
CA ILE A 397 -57.60 3.29 36.01
C ILE A 397 -56.21 3.19 35.35
N CYS A 398 -55.86 4.13 34.46
CA CYS A 398 -54.56 4.17 33.79
C CYS A 398 -53.41 4.73 34.65
N SER A 399 -53.67 5.33 35.82
CA SER A 399 -52.61 5.94 36.65
C SER A 399 -51.56 4.92 37.11
N GLN A 400 -52.01 3.73 37.51
CA GLN A 400 -51.13 2.65 37.94
C GLN A 400 -50.30 2.10 36.78
N PHE A 401 -50.92 1.94 35.60
CA PHE A 401 -50.23 1.54 34.37
C PHE A 401 -49.18 2.59 33.92
N LEU A 402 -49.49 3.88 34.03
CA LEU A 402 -48.54 4.94 33.72
C LEU A 402 -47.37 5.00 34.70
N GLN A 403 -47.63 4.67 35.98
CA GLN A 403 -46.61 4.57 37.01
C GLN A 403 -45.68 3.38 36.77
N ASP A 404 -46.23 2.24 36.34
CA ASP A 404 -45.44 1.07 35.95
C ASP A 404 -44.56 1.35 34.74
N ILE A 405 -45.11 1.96 33.68
CA ILE A 405 -44.33 2.37 32.50
C ILE A 405 -43.23 3.36 32.88
N ALA A 406 -43.55 4.38 33.67
CA ALA A 406 -42.57 5.36 34.11
C ALA A 406 -41.44 4.72 34.92
N SER A 407 -41.75 3.73 35.77
CA SER A 407 -40.75 3.01 36.57
C SER A 407 -39.79 2.19 35.70
N GLN A 408 -40.31 1.47 34.70
CA GLN A 408 -39.49 0.66 33.79
C GLN A 408 -38.62 1.53 32.90
N LEU A 409 -39.17 2.60 32.34
CA LEU A 409 -38.41 3.55 31.53
C LEU A 409 -37.34 4.27 32.36
N SER A 410 -37.62 4.62 33.62
CA SER A 410 -36.64 5.25 34.50
C SER A 410 -35.47 4.32 34.81
N ALA A 411 -35.73 3.02 34.97
CA ALA A 411 -34.68 2.01 35.18
C ALA A 411 -33.73 1.88 33.98
N HIS A 412 -34.26 1.99 32.75
CA HIS A 412 -33.46 1.87 31.53
C HIS A 412 -32.77 3.16 31.08
N LEU A 413 -33.37 4.33 31.37
CA LEU A 413 -32.85 5.63 30.95
C LEU A 413 -32.03 6.35 32.05
N GLY A 414 -31.97 5.80 33.26
CA GLY A 414 -31.13 6.30 34.36
C GLY A 414 -31.58 7.63 34.99
N HIS A 415 -32.82 8.06 34.74
CA HIS A 415 -33.41 9.27 35.35
C HIS A 415 -34.91 9.11 35.58
N ASN A 416 -35.46 9.81 36.57
CA ASN A 416 -36.87 9.67 37.00
C ASN A 416 -37.85 10.35 36.02
N ILE A 417 -38.82 9.58 35.54
CA ILE A 417 -39.88 10.04 34.62
C ILE A 417 -41.17 10.33 35.39
N ARG A 418 -41.81 11.48 35.09
CA ARG A 418 -43.06 11.88 35.74
C ARG A 418 -44.24 11.06 35.22
N ALA A 419 -44.83 10.23 36.08
CA ALA A 419 -45.97 9.35 35.78
C ALA A 419 -47.35 10.05 35.68
N GLY A 420 -47.40 11.39 35.79
CA GLY A 420 -48.66 12.14 35.85
C GLY A 420 -49.40 12.27 34.52
N GLU A 421 -48.69 12.13 33.40
CA GLU A 421 -49.26 12.32 32.06
C GLU A 421 -48.78 11.24 31.09
N ALA A 422 -49.72 10.58 30.40
CA ALA A 422 -49.42 9.54 29.41
C ALA A 422 -48.49 10.03 28.29
N LYS A 423 -48.63 11.31 27.91
CA LYS A 423 -47.83 11.94 26.87
C LYS A 423 -46.33 11.98 27.22
N SER A 424 -45.99 12.22 28.49
CA SER A 424 -44.60 12.23 28.96
C SER A 424 -43.99 10.83 28.93
N CYS A 425 -44.72 9.81 29.36
CA CYS A 425 -44.26 8.42 29.29
C CYS A 425 -44.06 7.94 27.84
N LEU A 426 -45.00 8.28 26.93
CA LEU A 426 -44.89 7.90 25.51
C LEU A 426 -43.71 8.58 24.80
N TYR A 427 -43.43 9.84 25.13
CA TYR A 427 -42.29 10.57 24.57
C TYR A 427 -40.95 9.94 24.97
N GLU A 428 -40.76 9.60 26.25
CA GLU A 428 -39.54 8.95 26.72
C GLU A 428 -39.43 7.50 26.21
N TYR A 429 -40.56 6.80 26.03
CA TYR A 429 -40.59 5.48 25.38
C TYR A 429 -40.10 5.55 23.93
N GLU A 430 -40.56 6.53 23.15
CA GLU A 430 -40.13 6.71 21.77
C GLU A 430 -38.62 7.01 21.69
N LYS A 431 -38.13 7.87 22.58
CA LYS A 431 -36.70 8.18 22.70
C LYS A 431 -35.88 6.94 23.06
N PHE A 432 -36.34 6.12 24.00
CA PHE A 432 -35.71 4.84 24.32
C PHE A 432 -35.66 3.91 23.09
N GLY A 433 -36.76 3.80 22.34
CA GLY A 433 -36.81 3.00 21.11
C GLY A 433 -35.81 3.45 20.04
N ARG A 434 -35.61 4.78 19.88
CA ARG A 434 -34.57 5.33 18.98
C ARG A 434 -33.17 4.98 19.46
N LEU A 435 -32.87 5.14 20.75
CA LEU A 435 -31.58 4.77 21.33
C LEU A 435 -31.27 3.29 21.15
N LEU A 436 -32.26 2.43 21.39
CA LEU A 436 -32.16 0.99 21.19
C LEU A 436 -31.91 0.64 19.72
N SER A 437 -32.59 1.31 18.79
CA SER A 437 -32.38 1.15 17.35
C SER A 437 -30.97 1.55 16.92
N TYR A 438 -30.45 2.66 17.45
CA TYR A 438 -29.07 3.07 17.21
C TYR A 438 -28.05 2.07 17.76
N ALA A 439 -28.29 1.52 18.95
CA ALA A 439 -27.43 0.49 19.53
C ALA A 439 -27.45 -0.79 18.68
N PHE A 440 -28.63 -1.26 18.26
CA PHE A 440 -28.75 -2.42 17.37
C PHE A 440 -28.11 -2.19 16.01
N GLN A 441 -28.31 -1.02 15.40
CA GLN A 441 -27.65 -0.67 14.14
C GLN A 441 -26.13 -0.57 14.30
N SER A 442 -25.63 -0.08 15.43
CA SER A 442 -24.18 -0.04 15.71
C SER A 442 -23.59 -1.46 15.82
N MET A 443 -24.30 -2.36 16.50
CA MET A 443 -23.91 -3.78 16.62
C MET A 443 -23.98 -4.51 15.27
N LEU A 444 -25.07 -4.33 14.52
CA LEU A 444 -25.24 -4.91 13.18
C LEU A 444 -24.20 -4.41 12.19
N ASN A 445 -23.90 -3.11 12.22
CA ASN A 445 -22.86 -2.51 11.38
C ASN A 445 -21.44 -2.77 11.90
N ARG A 446 -21.28 -3.56 12.98
CA ARG A 446 -19.98 -3.92 13.56
C ARG A 446 -19.08 -2.72 13.90
N LYS A 447 -19.63 -1.51 14.06
CA LYS A 447 -18.82 -0.29 14.23
C LYS A 447 -17.98 -0.37 15.51
N SER A 448 -18.57 -0.84 16.60
CA SER A 448 -17.85 -1.06 17.87
C SER A 448 -16.76 -2.12 17.76
N THR A 449 -17.01 -3.21 17.03
CA THR A 449 -16.01 -4.26 16.78
C THR A 449 -14.91 -3.79 15.82
N VAL A 450 -15.21 -2.94 14.85
CA VAL A 450 -14.21 -2.32 13.96
C VAL A 450 -13.33 -1.38 14.77
N THR A 451 -13.89 -0.49 15.59
CA THR A 451 -13.09 0.38 16.46
C THR A 451 -12.23 -0.41 17.45
N ALA A 452 -12.76 -1.51 18.02
CA ALA A 452 -11.98 -2.39 18.88
C ALA A 452 -10.86 -3.10 18.09
N GLN A 453 -11.13 -3.57 16.87
CA GLN A 453 -10.12 -4.19 15.99
C GLN A 453 -9.05 -3.20 15.55
N ASP A 454 -9.42 -1.95 15.25
CA ASP A 454 -8.49 -0.87 14.91
C ASP A 454 -7.57 -0.57 16.09
N GLN A 455 -8.12 -0.45 17.30
CA GLN A 455 -7.32 -0.29 18.52
C GLN A 455 -6.43 -1.51 18.80
N LEU A 456 -6.92 -2.73 18.55
CA LEU A 456 -6.13 -3.95 18.73
C LEU A 456 -5.00 -4.05 17.68
N ALA A 457 -5.24 -3.61 16.45
CA ALA A 457 -4.24 -3.53 15.40
C ALA A 457 -3.18 -2.48 15.72
N GLU A 458 -3.59 -1.34 16.28
CA GLU A 458 -2.67 -0.30 16.75
C GLU A 458 -1.82 -0.80 17.94
N LEU A 459 -2.43 -1.51 18.89
CA LEU A 459 -1.69 -2.17 19.98
C LEU A 459 -0.69 -3.20 19.46
N LYS A 460 -1.06 -4.05 18.50
CA LYS A 460 -0.14 -5.01 17.88
C LYS A 460 1.00 -4.34 17.13
N ARG A 461 0.74 -3.23 16.45
CA ARG A 461 1.78 -2.43 15.78
C ARG A 461 2.77 -1.85 16.79
N LEU A 462 2.25 -1.30 17.89
CA LEU A 462 3.08 -0.79 18.99
C LEU A 462 3.89 -1.91 19.64
N GLU A 463 3.26 -3.06 19.90
CA GLU A 463 3.94 -4.26 20.42
C GLU A 463 5.06 -4.70 19.48
N HIS A 464 4.82 -4.82 18.17
CA HIS A 464 5.85 -5.21 17.21
C HIS A 464 7.01 -4.20 17.15
N THR A 465 6.69 -2.90 17.23
CA THR A 465 7.71 -1.84 17.23
C THR A 465 8.54 -1.86 18.52
N LEU A 466 7.91 -2.18 19.67
CA LEU A 466 8.56 -2.22 20.97
C LEU A 466 9.24 -3.57 21.27
N SER A 467 8.84 -4.64 20.56
CA SER A 467 9.32 -6.01 20.78
C SER A 467 10.85 -6.13 20.77
N PRO A 468 11.60 -5.52 19.82
CA PRO A 468 13.06 -5.59 19.83
C PRO A 468 13.71 -4.90 21.05
N PHE A 469 13.03 -3.90 21.62
CA PHE A 469 13.52 -3.12 22.77
C PHE A 469 13.17 -3.76 24.13
N VAL A 470 12.21 -4.70 24.13
CA VAL A 470 11.73 -5.37 25.34
C VAL A 470 12.24 -6.82 25.39
N TYR A 471 12.11 -7.57 24.29
CA TYR A 471 12.37 -9.01 24.23
C TYR A 471 13.76 -9.35 23.64
N ASP A 472 14.26 -8.60 22.66
CA ASP A 472 15.58 -8.83 22.03
C ASP A 472 16.71 -8.02 22.70
N SER A 473 16.52 -7.70 23.98
CA SER A 473 17.50 -7.00 24.80
C SER A 473 18.71 -7.90 25.07
N PRO A 474 19.96 -7.44 24.81
CA PRO A 474 21.18 -8.20 25.12
C PRO A 474 21.36 -8.49 26.62
N VAL A 475 20.45 -8.00 27.48
CA VAL A 475 20.56 -8.11 28.94
C VAL A 475 19.37 -8.80 29.60
N LYS A 476 18.51 -9.52 28.85
CA LYS A 476 17.35 -10.28 29.38
C LYS A 476 16.45 -9.48 30.35
N GLN A 477 16.41 -8.16 30.19
CA GLN A 477 15.61 -7.22 30.97
C GLN A 477 15.11 -6.10 30.03
N PRO A 478 13.94 -5.48 30.31
CA PRO A 478 13.41 -4.39 29.49
C PRO A 478 14.43 -3.24 29.39
N MET A 479 14.76 -2.79 28.18
CA MET A 479 15.78 -1.74 27.97
C MET A 479 15.35 -0.37 28.50
N LEU A 480 14.04 -0.18 28.72
CA LEU A 480 13.44 1.04 29.24
C LEU A 480 13.89 1.41 30.66
N ASP A 481 14.36 0.43 31.45
CA ASP A 481 14.83 0.70 32.82
C ASP A 481 16.31 1.09 32.89
N LYS A 482 17.03 1.11 31.76
CA LYS A 482 18.47 1.40 31.72
C LYS A 482 18.74 2.82 31.24
N VAL A 483 19.31 3.62 32.14
CA VAL A 483 19.68 5.04 31.94
C VAL A 483 20.46 5.28 30.64
N ARG A 484 21.30 4.33 30.22
CA ARG A 484 22.09 4.42 28.98
C ARG A 484 21.24 4.52 27.71
N PHE A 485 20.01 3.98 27.71
CA PHE A 485 19.09 4.03 26.56
C PHE A 485 18.00 5.10 26.72
N LEU A 486 17.65 5.46 27.96
CA LEU A 486 16.78 6.61 28.25
C LEU A 486 17.43 7.94 27.85
N TYR A 487 18.76 8.08 28.00
CA TYR A 487 19.45 9.33 27.70
C TYR A 487 19.38 9.73 26.20
N PRO A 488 19.64 8.84 25.22
CA PRO A 488 19.40 9.13 23.80
C PRO A 488 17.93 9.47 23.50
N ILE A 489 16.98 8.74 24.08
CA ILE A 489 15.53 8.97 23.86
C ILE A 489 15.13 10.34 24.39
N TYR A 490 15.55 10.69 25.60
CA TYR A 490 15.31 12.01 26.20
C TYR A 490 15.94 13.13 25.38
N ARG A 491 17.18 12.94 24.89
CA ARG A 491 17.87 13.91 24.04
C ARG A 491 17.13 14.13 22.71
N VAL A 492 16.65 13.06 22.08
CA VAL A 492 15.87 13.15 20.84
C VAL A 492 14.53 13.85 21.09
N ALA A 493 13.84 13.55 22.18
CA ALA A 493 12.60 14.23 22.55
C ALA A 493 12.83 15.73 22.84
N GLN A 494 13.95 16.07 23.48
CA GLN A 494 14.33 17.46 23.75
C GLN A 494 14.66 18.23 22.46
N GLU A 495 15.40 17.63 21.53
CA GLU A 495 15.67 18.22 20.21
C GLU A 495 14.39 18.35 19.38
N GLN A 496 13.49 17.38 19.43
CA GLN A 496 12.19 17.47 18.76
C GLN A 496 11.36 18.64 19.31
N THR A 497 11.32 18.80 20.63
CA THR A 497 10.59 19.91 21.28
C THR A 497 11.17 21.26 20.86
N ARG A 498 12.50 21.37 20.82
CA ARG A 498 13.21 22.57 20.36
C ARG A 498 12.92 22.87 18.88
N LEU A 499 12.90 21.86 18.01
CA LEU A 499 12.56 22.03 16.60
C LEU A 499 11.10 22.48 16.40
N ASP A 500 10.18 21.94 17.19
CA ASP A 500 8.78 22.34 17.17
C ASP A 500 8.60 23.81 17.61
N GLU A 501 9.33 24.25 18.64
CA GLU A 501 9.35 25.66 19.06
C GLU A 501 9.92 26.57 17.96
N MET A 502 11.03 26.19 17.34
CA MET A 502 11.60 26.93 16.21
C MET A 502 10.63 27.01 15.03
N MET A 503 9.93 25.91 14.69
CA MET A 503 8.92 25.91 13.63
C MET A 503 7.72 26.79 13.95
N ARG A 504 7.24 26.78 15.21
CA ARG A 504 6.16 27.67 15.63
C ARG A 504 6.59 29.13 15.51
N HIS A 505 7.80 29.47 15.97
CA HIS A 505 8.33 30.82 15.85
C HIS A 505 8.45 31.25 14.38
N LEU A 506 8.98 30.40 13.50
CA LEU A 506 9.08 30.66 12.07
C LEU A 506 7.71 30.88 11.41
N ARG A 507 6.69 30.10 11.80
CA ARG A 507 5.32 30.29 11.32
C ARG A 507 4.74 31.62 11.78
N THR A 508 4.94 31.98 13.04
CA THR A 508 4.49 33.28 13.57
C THR A 508 5.19 34.43 12.85
N GLU A 509 6.51 34.36 12.66
CA GLU A 509 7.25 35.37 11.90
C GLU A 509 6.76 35.47 10.44
N PHE A 510 6.54 34.34 9.77
CA PHE A 510 6.02 34.34 8.41
C PHE A 510 4.63 34.99 8.34
N GLN A 511 3.76 34.67 9.29
CA GLN A 511 2.39 35.15 9.29
C GLN A 511 2.30 36.64 9.66
N GLU A 512 3.13 37.13 10.59
CA GLU A 512 3.12 38.53 11.00
C GLU A 512 3.94 39.43 10.06
N ASN A 513 5.17 39.03 9.70
CA ASN A 513 6.10 39.87 8.97
C ASN A 513 5.97 39.76 7.44
N ILE A 514 5.48 38.63 6.93
CA ILE A 514 5.28 38.45 5.48
C ILE A 514 3.80 38.61 5.16
N VAL A 515 2.92 37.73 5.66
CA VAL A 515 1.49 37.77 5.29
C VAL A 515 0.82 39.05 5.80
N GLY A 516 0.97 39.38 7.08
CA GLY A 516 0.42 40.60 7.66
C GLY A 516 0.97 41.88 7.01
N ARG A 517 2.24 41.87 6.59
CA ARG A 517 2.83 43.01 5.85
C ARG A 517 2.35 43.09 4.41
N MET A 518 2.10 41.96 3.73
CA MET A 518 1.49 41.96 2.39
C MET A 518 0.09 42.59 2.41
N GLU A 519 -0.65 42.45 3.51
CA GLU A 519 -1.98 43.05 3.64
C GLU A 519 -1.93 44.55 3.94
N ARG A 520 -1.00 44.99 4.80
CA ARG A 520 -0.89 46.39 5.24
C ARG A 520 -0.18 47.30 4.22
N ASP A 521 0.86 46.80 3.56
CA ASP A 521 1.71 47.57 2.63
C ASP A 521 1.55 47.05 1.19
N LYS A 522 0.66 47.73 0.45
CA LYS A 522 0.36 47.39 -0.95
C LYS A 522 1.60 47.49 -1.84
N LEU A 523 2.48 48.48 -1.63
CA LEU A 523 3.68 48.66 -2.44
C LEU A 523 4.67 47.52 -2.22
N TRP A 524 4.88 47.14 -0.97
CA TRP A 524 5.73 46.01 -0.63
C TRP A 524 5.16 44.68 -1.17
N ARG A 525 3.84 44.48 -1.07
CA ARG A 525 3.15 43.32 -1.68
C ARG A 525 3.39 43.24 -3.19
N TYR A 526 3.19 44.34 -3.91
CA TYR A 526 3.41 44.34 -5.36
C TYR A 526 4.89 44.09 -5.70
N LYS A 527 5.82 44.66 -4.94
CA LYS A 527 7.27 44.39 -5.09
C LYS A 527 7.58 42.90 -4.90
N MET A 528 7.07 42.27 -3.85
CA MET A 528 7.30 40.84 -3.58
C MET A 528 6.65 39.95 -4.64
N LEU A 529 5.42 40.25 -5.08
CA LEU A 529 4.75 39.51 -6.15
C LEU A 529 5.50 39.59 -7.47
N LEU A 530 6.06 40.76 -7.80
CA LEU A 530 6.92 40.92 -8.98
C LEU A 530 8.19 40.09 -8.88
N TRP A 531 8.81 39.99 -7.70
CA TRP A 531 9.96 39.08 -7.49
C TRP A 531 9.57 37.61 -7.61
N ILE A 532 8.41 37.21 -7.09
CA ILE A 532 7.90 35.83 -7.24
C ILE A 532 7.63 35.52 -8.71
N TRP A 533 7.01 36.45 -9.45
CA TRP A 533 6.77 36.30 -10.88
C TRP A 533 8.07 36.31 -11.68
N PHE A 534 9.07 37.11 -11.30
CA PHE A 534 10.39 37.06 -11.92
C PHE A 534 11.01 35.67 -11.82
N LEU A 535 10.96 35.05 -10.64
CA LEU A 535 11.58 33.75 -10.38
C LEU A 535 10.78 32.56 -10.94
N ARG A 536 9.45 32.67 -11.02
CA ARG A 536 8.58 31.55 -11.41
C ARG A 536 7.98 31.68 -12.81
N GLU A 537 7.63 32.89 -13.24
CA GLU A 537 6.87 33.18 -14.48
C GLU A 537 7.35 34.49 -15.15
N PRO A 538 8.60 34.54 -15.67
CA PRO A 538 9.22 35.78 -16.13
C PRO A 538 8.44 36.47 -17.27
N GLN A 539 7.72 35.71 -18.10
CA GLN A 539 6.86 36.27 -19.16
C GLN A 539 5.72 37.14 -18.61
N ARG A 540 5.15 36.77 -17.45
CA ARG A 540 4.07 37.52 -16.80
C ARG A 540 4.56 38.83 -16.22
N MET A 541 5.80 38.85 -15.73
CA MET A 541 6.46 40.08 -15.29
C MET A 541 6.73 41.03 -16.48
N LEU A 542 7.22 40.50 -17.61
CA LEU A 542 7.45 41.29 -18.81
C LEU A 542 6.16 41.95 -19.32
N TYR A 543 5.04 41.20 -19.33
CA TYR A 543 3.73 41.73 -19.69
C TYR A 543 3.26 42.84 -18.72
N ALA A 544 3.46 42.67 -17.42
CA ALA A 544 3.11 43.71 -16.44
C ALA A 544 3.97 44.98 -16.63
N ILE A 545 5.26 44.83 -16.95
CA ILE A 545 6.16 45.95 -17.28
C ILE A 545 5.70 46.67 -18.55
N GLU A 546 5.31 45.93 -19.59
CA GLU A 546 4.75 46.47 -20.84
C GLU A 546 3.47 47.29 -20.58
N GLU A 547 2.54 46.77 -19.78
CA GLU A 547 1.29 47.47 -19.45
C GLU A 547 1.54 48.73 -18.61
N VAL A 548 2.47 48.67 -17.64
CA VAL A 548 2.88 49.88 -16.88
C VAL A 548 3.57 50.88 -17.80
N LYS A 549 4.43 50.45 -18.73
CA LYS A 549 5.04 51.34 -19.73
C LYS A 549 3.99 51.99 -20.63
N LYS A 550 2.99 51.24 -21.10
CA LYS A 550 1.87 51.79 -21.89
C LYS A 550 1.04 52.78 -21.08
N ALA A 551 0.76 52.49 -19.81
CA ALA A 551 0.03 53.40 -18.92
C ALA A 551 0.84 54.66 -18.62
N ALA A 552 2.14 54.54 -18.32
CA ALA A 552 3.04 55.66 -18.10
C ALA A 552 3.22 56.52 -19.37
N ALA A 553 3.27 55.92 -20.55
CA ALA A 553 3.31 56.63 -21.83
C ALA A 553 2.02 57.43 -22.13
N LYS A 554 0.89 57.11 -21.48
CA LYS A 554 -0.36 57.90 -21.54
C LYS A 554 -0.37 59.10 -20.58
N VAL A 555 0.50 59.14 -19.57
CA VAL A 555 0.55 60.22 -18.57
C VAL A 555 1.01 61.56 -19.18
N PRO A 556 2.01 61.62 -20.10
CA PRO A 556 2.37 62.87 -20.78
C PRO A 556 1.19 63.52 -21.50
N ALA A 557 0.26 62.74 -22.07
CA ALA A 557 -0.90 63.23 -22.82
C ALA A 557 -2.00 63.85 -21.92
N LEU A 558 -2.04 63.49 -20.64
CA LEU A 558 -2.93 64.10 -19.64
C LEU A 558 -2.30 65.33 -18.96
N THR A 559 -0.97 65.44 -18.97
CA THR A 559 -0.26 66.60 -18.38
C THR A 559 -0.07 67.76 -19.35
N THR A 560 -0.19 67.56 -20.67
CA THR A 560 -0.21 68.66 -21.65
C THR A 560 -1.53 69.43 -21.70
N SER A 561 -2.64 68.85 -21.22
CA SER A 561 -3.93 69.56 -21.10
C SER A 561 -4.09 70.36 -19.80
N MET A 562 -3.11 70.30 -18.88
CA MET A 562 -3.08 71.06 -17.62
C MET A 562 -1.88 72.00 -17.49
N ARG A 563 -1.46 72.66 -18.58
CA ARG A 563 -0.62 73.87 -18.49
C ARG A 563 -1.46 75.13 -18.67
N ARG A 564 -2.00 75.64 -17.55
CA ARG A 564 -2.15 77.07 -17.28
C ARG A 564 -1.98 77.33 -15.77
N PRO A 565 -1.58 78.56 -15.39
CA PRO A 565 -0.49 78.80 -14.47
C PRO A 565 -0.98 79.11 -13.05
N GLY A 566 -0.17 78.72 -12.06
CA GLY A 566 -0.33 79.17 -10.68
C GLY A 566 -0.43 78.01 -9.70
N GLY A 567 0.37 78.08 -8.64
CA GLY A 567 0.26 77.20 -7.48
C GLY A 567 1.42 76.22 -7.35
N GLY A 568 2.52 76.72 -6.78
CA GLY A 568 3.60 75.85 -6.32
C GLY A 568 3.12 74.92 -5.20
N LEU A 569 3.70 73.74 -5.14
CA LEU A 569 3.61 72.84 -4.00
C LEU A 569 4.97 72.81 -3.31
N GLN A 570 4.97 73.42 -2.12
CA GLN A 570 6.03 73.38 -1.14
C GLN A 570 6.32 71.94 -0.72
N ARG A 571 7.62 71.66 -0.52
CA ARG A 571 8.12 70.50 0.20
C ARG A 571 7.62 70.54 1.65
N LYS A 572 7.15 69.40 2.15
CA LYS A 572 7.35 68.99 3.54
C LYS A 572 8.12 67.69 3.54
#